data_AF-A0A7S3E8A4-F1
#
_entry.id   AF-A0A7S3E8A4-F1
#
_cell.length_a   1.000
_cell.length_b   1.000
_cell.length_c   1.000
_cell.angle_alpha   90.00
_cell.angle_beta   90.00
_cell.angle_gamma   90.00
#
_symmetry.space_group_name_H-M   'P 1'
#
loop_
_entity.id
_entity.type
_entity.pdbx_description
1 polymer ?
#
loop_
_entity_poly.entity_id
_entity_poly.type
_entity_poly.pdbx_seq_one_letter_code
_entity_poly.pdbx_strand_id
1 'polypeptide(L)'
;RLHSLVHSAGVYLEEPEHDRIQHHPRGCLRRAYDRTGEPLAHRLIQEGLCFPTEEETDEDILKMHQMAKDQGRGCFHRETDQMIWETTTDMPESDRPSLENRAERPVLSPTWPTGFRTERWVLEPINRPVDFLFLPDGTLIVAENYGVVHSVANRRLRDAAFMDVSLMINTFHDRGLMSIAIPPDYSENPWVYFFLVFEHDTRPAAYEGEKSSRVMKVRIAPNGLHEQVGTRTTILGSLNGPGCDAFGPDSDCIGAEGKSHVGGALTFRSDGTMYVSVGDGAIAIISPVALRSQQFGVYNGKILLIDQEGRGLPTNPWFNGDVNSRNSKMYALGVRNVFKLKVNPDNEDHVYA
;
A
#
# COMPACT_ATOMS: atom_id res chain seq x y z
N ARG A 1 -5.04 -6.09 -18.91
CA ARG A 1 -6.17 -6.13 -17.95
C ARG A 1 -7.20 -5.04 -18.22
N LEU A 2 -6.81 -3.79 -18.52
CA LEU A 2 -7.73 -2.75 -19.03
C LEU A 2 -8.54 -3.26 -20.24
N HIS A 3 -7.87 -3.84 -21.23
CA HIS A 3 -8.49 -4.31 -22.48
C HIS A 3 -9.58 -5.39 -22.33
N SER A 4 -9.55 -6.22 -21.27
CA SER A 4 -10.57 -7.27 -21.07
C SER A 4 -11.80 -6.77 -20.31
N LEU A 5 -11.62 -5.84 -19.36
CA LEU A 5 -12.70 -5.17 -18.62
C LEU A 5 -13.49 -4.21 -19.52
N VAL A 6 -12.77 -3.52 -20.41
CA VAL A 6 -13.29 -2.56 -21.38
C VAL A 6 -14.21 -3.26 -22.41
N HIS A 7 -13.89 -4.49 -22.82
CA HIS A 7 -14.73 -5.32 -23.71
C HIS A 7 -16.04 -5.82 -23.08
N SER A 8 -16.06 -6.18 -21.79
CA SER A 8 -17.31 -6.60 -21.11
C SER A 8 -18.30 -5.45 -20.89
N ALA A 9 -17.81 -4.21 -20.85
CA ALA A 9 -18.61 -3.00 -20.69
C ALA A 9 -19.02 -2.34 -22.04
N GLY A 10 -18.47 -2.81 -23.17
CA GLY A 10 -18.78 -2.30 -24.51
C GLY A 10 -18.08 -0.98 -24.89
N VAL A 11 -16.94 -0.68 -24.28
CA VAL A 11 -16.10 0.50 -24.58
C VAL A 11 -14.77 0.02 -25.17
N TYR A 12 -14.00 0.86 -25.88
CA TYR A 12 -12.69 0.51 -26.47
C TYR A 12 -11.63 1.60 -26.15
N LEU A 13 -10.38 1.21 -25.90
CA LEU A 13 -9.22 2.10 -25.76
C LEU A 13 -7.99 1.45 -26.44
N GLU A 14 -7.31 2.19 -27.33
CA GLU A 14 -6.06 1.78 -28.00
C GLU A 14 -4.84 1.82 -27.03
N GLU A 15 -3.94 0.84 -27.14
CA GLU A 15 -2.62 0.85 -26.47
C GLU A 15 -1.55 1.50 -27.39
N PRO A 16 -0.60 2.31 -26.86
CA PRO A 16 0.62 2.61 -27.58
C PRO A 16 1.83 1.82 -27.06
N GLU A 17 2.65 1.37 -28.01
CA GLU A 17 4.00 0.85 -27.80
C GLU A 17 4.96 1.93 -27.26
N HIS A 18 6.11 1.45 -26.75
CA HIS A 18 7.20 2.16 -26.08
C HIS A 18 7.55 3.57 -26.62
N ASP A 19 7.99 4.41 -25.67
CA ASP A 19 8.76 5.63 -25.87
C ASP A 19 8.14 6.72 -26.76
N ARG A 20 7.23 7.50 -26.13
CA ARG A 20 7.15 8.98 -26.18
C ARG A 20 5.80 9.42 -25.63
N ILE A 21 5.75 9.80 -24.34
CA ILE A 21 4.80 10.84 -23.92
C ILE A 21 5.37 12.16 -24.46
N GLN A 22 5.15 12.41 -25.76
CA GLN A 22 5.33 13.73 -26.33
C GLN A 22 4.06 14.53 -26.09
N HIS A 23 4.22 15.67 -25.42
CA HIS A 23 3.20 16.70 -25.26
C HIS A 23 2.47 17.00 -26.57
N HIS A 24 1.16 16.73 -26.62
CA HIS A 24 0.16 17.43 -27.46
C HIS A 24 -1.20 17.47 -26.70
N PRO A 25 -1.96 18.58 -26.72
CA PRO A 25 -2.52 19.16 -25.50
C PRO A 25 -3.83 18.61 -24.93
N ARG A 26 -4.41 17.49 -25.39
CA ARG A 26 -5.68 16.99 -24.81
C ARG A 26 -5.80 15.46 -24.72
N GLY A 27 -4.69 14.79 -24.43
CA GLY A 27 -4.66 13.38 -24.05
C GLY A 27 -5.10 13.12 -22.60
N CYS A 28 -6.34 13.47 -22.24
CA CYS A 28 -6.98 13.07 -20.98
C CYS A 28 -8.27 12.31 -21.26
N LEU A 29 -8.43 11.11 -20.71
CA LEU A 29 -9.72 10.40 -20.71
C LEU A 29 -10.70 11.16 -19.81
N ARG A 30 -11.55 12.00 -20.40
CA ARG A 30 -12.61 12.68 -19.64
C ARG A 30 -13.92 11.90 -19.77
N ARG A 31 -14.16 11.09 -18.71
CA ARG A 31 -15.44 10.53 -18.25
C ARG A 31 -16.14 9.55 -19.20
N ALA A 32 -15.91 8.26 -18.97
CA ALA A 32 -16.73 7.15 -19.51
C ALA A 32 -17.65 6.59 -18.40
N TYR A 33 -18.84 6.11 -18.76
CA TYR A 33 -19.83 5.53 -17.85
C TYR A 33 -20.20 4.12 -18.34
N ASP A 34 -20.53 3.21 -17.42
CA ASP A 34 -21.03 1.89 -17.81
C ASP A 34 -22.55 1.87 -18.03
N ARG A 35 -23.08 0.74 -18.51
CA ARG A 35 -24.50 0.56 -18.85
C ARG A 35 -25.46 0.69 -17.65
N THR A 36 -24.94 0.71 -16.43
CA THR A 36 -25.72 0.91 -15.20
C THR A 36 -25.73 2.37 -14.73
N GLY A 37 -25.01 3.24 -15.45
CA GLY A 37 -24.93 4.67 -15.16
C GLY A 37 -23.82 5.04 -14.18
N GLU A 38 -22.99 4.09 -13.77
CA GLU A 38 -21.85 4.33 -12.87
C GLU A 38 -20.65 4.88 -13.65
N PRO A 39 -19.96 5.94 -13.16
CA PRO A 39 -18.77 6.44 -13.82
C PRO A 39 -17.66 5.40 -13.78
N LEU A 40 -17.11 5.06 -14.95
CA LEU A 40 -15.98 4.14 -15.08
C LEU A 40 -14.78 4.66 -14.28
N ALA A 41 -14.59 5.98 -14.19
CA ALA A 41 -13.58 6.60 -13.34
C ALA A 41 -13.77 6.26 -11.85
N HIS A 42 -15.02 6.23 -11.35
CA HIS A 42 -15.30 5.93 -9.95
C HIS A 42 -14.99 4.46 -9.63
N ARG A 43 -15.36 3.54 -10.53
CA ARG A 43 -14.96 2.14 -10.42
C ARG A 43 -13.46 1.95 -10.56
N LEU A 44 -12.80 2.61 -11.52
CA LEU A 44 -11.36 2.52 -11.70
C LEU A 44 -10.58 3.12 -10.51
N ILE A 45 -11.13 4.12 -9.82
CA ILE A 45 -10.57 4.66 -8.57
C ILE A 45 -10.80 3.68 -7.40
N GLN A 46 -12.00 3.11 -7.25
CA GLN A 46 -12.29 2.10 -6.22
C GLN A 46 -11.45 0.82 -6.38
N GLU A 47 -11.20 0.41 -7.62
CA GLU A 47 -10.37 -0.73 -7.98
C GLU A 47 -8.86 -0.37 -8.00
N GLY A 48 -8.50 0.87 -7.67
CA GLY A 48 -7.10 1.33 -7.53
C GLY A 48 -6.31 1.44 -8.83
N LEU A 49 -6.99 1.51 -9.97
CA LEU A 49 -6.41 1.52 -11.31
C LEU A 49 -6.17 2.94 -11.85
N CYS A 50 -6.76 3.97 -11.24
CA CYS A 50 -6.56 5.40 -11.54
C CYS A 50 -6.64 6.26 -10.27
N PHE A 51 -6.10 7.49 -10.31
CA PHE A 51 -6.18 8.49 -9.23
C PHE A 51 -6.80 9.80 -9.75
N PRO A 52 -7.60 10.53 -8.94
CA PRO A 52 -8.14 11.81 -9.35
C PRO A 52 -7.02 12.86 -9.44
N THR A 53 -7.00 13.62 -10.54
CA THR A 53 -6.17 14.83 -10.66
C THR A 53 -7.04 16.03 -10.27
N GLU A 54 -6.66 16.75 -9.21
CA GLU A 54 -7.43 17.85 -8.61
C GLU A 54 -7.98 18.87 -9.62
N GLU A 55 -9.20 19.38 -9.36
CA GLU A 55 -9.66 20.78 -9.62
C GLU A 55 -11.20 20.97 -9.53
N GLU A 56 -11.98 20.00 -9.08
CA GLU A 56 -13.46 20.12 -9.06
C GLU A 56 -13.97 19.99 -7.62
N THR A 57 -14.84 20.91 -7.19
CA THR A 57 -15.44 20.83 -5.84
C THR A 57 -16.52 19.75 -5.81
N ASP A 58 -16.74 19.14 -4.65
CA ASP A 58 -17.79 18.12 -4.46
C ASP A 58 -19.19 18.63 -4.89
N GLU A 59 -19.45 19.94 -4.78
CA GLU A 59 -20.70 20.57 -5.18
C GLU A 59 -20.88 20.62 -6.71
N ASP A 60 -19.81 20.85 -7.46
CA ASP A 60 -19.80 20.84 -8.92
C ASP A 60 -20.01 19.41 -9.45
N ILE A 61 -19.36 18.44 -8.80
CA ILE A 61 -19.51 17.01 -9.11
C ILE A 61 -20.96 16.55 -8.88
N LEU A 62 -21.59 16.96 -7.79
CA LEU A 62 -22.99 16.61 -7.49
C LEU A 62 -24.00 17.25 -8.46
N LYS A 63 -23.81 18.51 -8.87
CA LYS A 63 -24.70 19.16 -9.86
C LYS A 63 -24.64 18.47 -11.22
N MET A 64 -23.43 18.13 -11.69
CA MET A 64 -23.24 17.44 -12.96
C MET A 64 -23.79 16.00 -12.92
N HIS A 65 -23.67 15.33 -11.76
CA HIS A 65 -24.26 14.01 -11.51
C HIS A 65 -25.79 14.03 -11.57
N GLN A 66 -26.43 15.05 -10.98
CA GLN A 66 -27.90 15.16 -10.99
C GLN A 66 -28.43 15.45 -12.40
N MET A 67 -27.77 16.31 -13.17
CA MET A 67 -28.18 16.62 -14.56
C MET A 67 -28.03 15.43 -15.51
N ALA A 68 -26.97 14.62 -15.36
CA ALA A 68 -26.80 13.39 -16.14
C ALA A 68 -27.82 12.30 -15.77
N LYS A 69 -28.21 12.22 -14.49
CA LYS A 69 -29.29 11.32 -14.03
C LYS A 69 -30.65 11.69 -14.61
N ASP A 70 -30.97 12.97 -14.68
CA ASP A 70 -32.26 13.43 -15.20
C ASP A 70 -32.42 13.18 -16.71
N GLN A 71 -31.31 13.01 -17.45
CA GLN A 71 -31.30 12.86 -18.92
C GLN A 71 -30.80 11.50 -19.42
N GLY A 72 -30.25 10.66 -18.53
CA GLY A 72 -29.88 9.28 -18.79
C GLY A 72 -28.62 9.04 -19.64
N ARG A 73 -27.91 10.08 -20.13
CA ARG A 73 -26.65 10.03 -20.93
C ARG A 73 -25.88 11.39 -20.88
N GLY A 74 -24.56 11.42 -21.15
CA GLY A 74 -23.80 12.66 -21.46
C GLY A 74 -22.30 12.69 -21.12
N CYS A 75 -21.51 13.56 -21.78
CA CYS A 75 -20.12 13.93 -21.45
C CYS A 75 -19.98 15.47 -21.38
N PHE A 76 -19.14 16.01 -20.49
CA PHE A 76 -18.99 17.46 -20.28
C PHE A 76 -17.58 17.96 -20.63
N HIS A 77 -17.50 19.07 -21.37
CA HIS A 77 -16.25 19.67 -21.80
C HIS A 77 -16.03 21.04 -21.14
N ARG A 78 -15.11 21.10 -20.17
CA ARG A 78 -14.89 22.28 -19.31
C ARG A 78 -14.39 23.55 -20.05
N GLU A 79 -13.67 23.43 -21.17
CA GLU A 79 -13.14 24.64 -21.84
C GLU A 79 -14.20 25.47 -22.56
N THR A 80 -15.38 24.92 -22.84
CA THR A 80 -16.44 25.59 -23.59
C THR A 80 -17.69 25.87 -22.76
N ASP A 81 -17.75 25.35 -21.51
CA ASP A 81 -18.92 25.38 -20.63
C ASP A 81 -20.22 24.90 -21.33
N GLN A 82 -20.06 24.03 -22.32
CA GLN A 82 -21.14 23.46 -23.13
C GLN A 82 -21.09 21.93 -23.08
N MET A 83 -22.26 21.31 -22.93
CA MET A 83 -22.44 19.87 -23.08
C MET A 83 -22.29 19.48 -24.56
N ILE A 84 -21.46 18.48 -24.85
CA ILE A 84 -21.29 17.94 -26.20
C ILE A 84 -21.71 16.47 -26.20
N TRP A 85 -22.50 16.09 -27.21
CA TRP A 85 -23.03 14.75 -27.38
C TRP A 85 -22.23 14.04 -28.47
N GLU A 86 -21.37 13.09 -28.12
CA GLU A 86 -20.66 12.28 -29.11
C GLU A 86 -21.11 10.82 -29.00
N THR A 87 -21.77 10.32 -30.05
CA THR A 87 -22.02 8.89 -30.26
C THR A 87 -21.14 8.39 -31.40
N THR A 88 -20.64 7.16 -31.28
CA THR A 88 -19.72 6.51 -32.24
C THR A 88 -20.26 6.34 -33.67
N THR A 89 -21.49 6.75 -33.95
CA THR A 89 -22.10 6.76 -35.29
C THR A 89 -21.67 7.93 -36.17
N ASP A 90 -21.06 8.98 -35.60
CA ASP A 90 -20.70 10.20 -36.33
C ASP A 90 -19.22 10.27 -36.77
N MET A 91 -18.43 9.20 -36.57
CA MET A 91 -17.03 9.16 -37.05
C MET A 91 -16.93 8.76 -38.54
N PRO A 92 -16.13 9.49 -39.36
CA PRO A 92 -15.83 9.13 -40.74
C PRO A 92 -15.23 7.73 -40.84
N GLU A 93 -15.58 7.00 -41.89
CA GLU A 93 -15.18 5.60 -42.07
C GLU A 93 -13.65 5.39 -42.17
N SER A 94 -12.90 6.43 -42.57
CA SER A 94 -11.44 6.43 -42.61
C SER A 94 -10.76 6.34 -41.25
N ASP A 95 -11.45 6.75 -40.19
CA ASP A 95 -10.90 6.88 -38.83
C ASP A 95 -11.38 5.75 -37.92
N ARG A 96 -12.03 4.73 -38.50
CA ARG A 96 -12.44 3.51 -37.79
C ARG A 96 -11.26 2.53 -37.74
N PRO A 97 -10.80 2.07 -36.56
CA PRO A 97 -9.72 1.10 -36.48
C PRO A 97 -10.14 -0.25 -37.08
N SER A 98 -9.32 -0.80 -37.98
CA SER A 98 -9.59 -2.06 -38.68
C SER A 98 -9.47 -3.27 -37.74
N LEU A 99 -10.54 -4.07 -37.63
CA LEU A 99 -10.61 -5.27 -36.78
C LEU A 99 -9.81 -6.48 -37.29
N GLU A 100 -9.09 -6.37 -38.41
CA GLU A 100 -8.51 -7.52 -39.13
C GLU A 100 -7.15 -8.02 -38.59
N ASN A 101 -6.45 -7.30 -37.69
CA ASN A 101 -5.17 -7.74 -37.14
C ASN A 101 -5.26 -8.40 -35.75
N ARG A 102 -6.27 -9.26 -35.55
CA ARG A 102 -6.44 -10.05 -34.31
C ARG A 102 -5.69 -11.39 -34.31
N ALA A 103 -4.80 -11.63 -35.28
CA ALA A 103 -3.97 -12.82 -35.30
C ALA A 103 -2.92 -12.76 -34.16
N GLU A 104 -3.25 -13.40 -33.05
CA GLU A 104 -2.35 -14.13 -32.14
C GLU A 104 -0.95 -13.53 -31.95
N ARG A 105 -0.83 -12.48 -31.12
CA ARG A 105 0.45 -12.25 -30.43
C ARG A 105 0.67 -13.47 -29.51
N PRO A 106 1.76 -14.24 -29.67
CA PRO A 106 2.00 -15.40 -28.82
C PRO A 106 2.14 -14.94 -27.38
N VAL A 107 1.34 -15.50 -26.48
CA VAL A 107 1.55 -15.37 -25.04
C VAL A 107 2.87 -16.08 -24.75
N LEU A 108 3.95 -15.32 -24.57
CA LEU A 108 5.21 -15.87 -24.09
C LEU A 108 4.94 -16.45 -22.71
N SER A 109 4.84 -17.78 -22.63
CA SER A 109 4.83 -18.47 -21.35
C SER A 109 6.22 -18.27 -20.73
N PRO A 110 6.34 -17.73 -19.50
CA PRO A 110 7.64 -17.56 -18.88
C PRO A 110 8.34 -18.91 -18.78
N THR A 111 9.53 -19.03 -19.37
CA THR A 111 10.39 -20.19 -19.20
C THR A 111 11.13 -20.02 -17.88
N TRP A 112 10.76 -20.83 -16.89
CA TRP A 112 11.41 -20.81 -15.59
C TRP A 112 12.73 -21.59 -15.62
N PRO A 113 13.71 -21.23 -14.77
CA PRO A 113 14.87 -22.07 -14.54
C PRO A 113 14.46 -23.49 -14.14
N THR A 114 15.29 -24.47 -14.46
CA THR A 114 15.05 -25.88 -14.08
C THR A 114 14.74 -25.98 -12.57
N GLY A 115 13.65 -26.67 -12.22
CA GLY A 115 13.19 -26.83 -10.84
C GLY A 115 12.11 -25.83 -10.40
N PHE A 116 11.84 -24.79 -11.19
CA PHE A 116 10.77 -23.83 -10.92
C PHE A 116 9.54 -24.10 -11.80
N ARG A 117 8.35 -23.89 -11.23
CA ARG A 117 7.07 -23.91 -11.94
C ARG A 117 6.18 -22.80 -11.41
N THR A 118 5.30 -22.28 -12.25
CA THR A 118 4.19 -21.43 -11.78
C THR A 118 2.98 -22.30 -11.50
N GLU A 119 2.40 -22.12 -10.32
CA GLU A 119 1.02 -22.54 -10.06
C GLU A 119 0.17 -21.27 -9.92
N ARG A 120 -0.93 -21.20 -10.67
CA ARG A 120 -1.86 -20.07 -10.58
C ARG A 120 -2.95 -20.40 -9.58
N TRP A 121 -3.05 -19.63 -8.51
CA TRP A 121 -4.20 -19.66 -7.60
C TRP A 121 -5.08 -18.46 -7.91
N VAL A 122 -6.38 -18.69 -8.08
CA VAL A 122 -7.35 -17.61 -8.25
C VAL A 122 -7.92 -17.31 -6.87
N LEU A 123 -7.31 -16.34 -6.20
CA LEU A 123 -7.72 -15.82 -4.90
C LEU A 123 -8.33 -14.44 -5.15
N GLU A 124 -9.59 -14.40 -5.54
CA GLU A 124 -10.31 -13.14 -5.81
C GLU A 124 -11.55 -13.09 -4.90
N PRO A 125 -11.82 -11.95 -4.21
CA PRO A 125 -11.09 -10.67 -4.30
C PRO A 125 -9.88 -10.58 -3.36
N ILE A 126 -8.71 -10.19 -3.88
CA ILE A 126 -7.58 -9.64 -3.11
C ILE A 126 -7.13 -8.36 -3.81
N ASN A 127 -7.13 -7.23 -3.11
CA ASN A 127 -6.84 -5.91 -3.62
C ASN A 127 -5.50 -5.37 -3.07
N ARG A 128 -4.60 -4.93 -3.97
CA ARG A 128 -3.27 -4.38 -3.64
C ARG A 128 -2.52 -5.16 -2.54
N PRO A 129 -2.19 -6.45 -2.74
CA PRO A 129 -1.41 -7.21 -1.76
C PRO A 129 -0.01 -6.62 -1.62
N VAL A 130 0.44 -6.44 -0.37
CA VAL A 130 1.73 -5.82 -0.02
C VAL A 130 2.68 -6.80 0.64
N ASP A 131 2.14 -7.82 1.29
CA ASP A 131 2.92 -8.81 2.02
C ASP A 131 2.17 -10.11 2.18
N PHE A 132 2.91 -11.19 2.42
CA PHE A 132 2.34 -12.49 2.73
C PHE A 132 3.28 -13.31 3.59
N LEU A 133 2.72 -14.24 4.35
CA LEU A 133 3.48 -15.24 5.11
C LEU A 133 2.72 -16.55 5.21
N PHE A 134 3.42 -17.62 5.56
CA PHE A 134 2.79 -18.88 5.92
C PHE A 134 2.79 -19.02 7.44
N LEU A 135 1.66 -19.39 8.01
CA LEU A 135 1.60 -19.88 9.38
C LEU A 135 2.22 -21.29 9.47
N PRO A 136 2.61 -21.76 10.65
CA PRO A 136 3.20 -23.09 10.82
C PRO A 136 2.32 -24.26 10.33
N ASP A 137 1.00 -24.07 10.30
CA ASP A 137 0.04 -25.05 9.78
C ASP A 137 -0.09 -25.05 8.24
N GLY A 138 0.65 -24.17 7.55
CA GLY A 138 0.61 -24.00 6.10
C GLY A 138 -0.48 -23.06 5.60
N THR A 139 -1.27 -22.44 6.47
CA THR A 139 -2.21 -21.38 6.09
C THR A 139 -1.44 -20.19 5.53
N LEU A 140 -1.80 -19.75 4.32
CA LEU A 140 -1.24 -18.55 3.71
C LEU A 140 -2.00 -17.33 4.24
N ILE A 141 -1.26 -16.35 4.76
CA ILE A 141 -1.78 -15.05 5.17
C ILE A 141 -1.37 -14.02 4.12
N VAL A 142 -2.31 -13.20 3.66
CA VAL A 142 -2.08 -12.16 2.67
C VAL A 142 -2.54 -10.83 3.23
N ALA A 143 -1.64 -9.86 3.28
CA ALA A 143 -1.91 -8.51 3.75
C ALA A 143 -2.17 -7.58 2.56
N GLU A 144 -3.27 -6.84 2.61
CA GLU A 144 -3.60 -5.79 1.64
C GLU A 144 -3.13 -4.43 2.16
N ASN A 145 -2.73 -3.55 1.23
CA ASN A 145 -2.35 -2.17 1.56
C ASN A 145 -3.44 -1.43 2.36
N TYR A 146 -4.72 -1.74 2.08
CA TYR A 146 -5.89 -1.13 2.72
C TYR A 146 -6.17 -1.64 4.14
N GLY A 147 -5.35 -2.54 4.69
CA GLY A 147 -5.43 -2.95 6.08
C GLY A 147 -6.29 -4.19 6.34
N VAL A 148 -6.88 -4.79 5.31
CA VAL A 148 -7.50 -6.12 5.43
C VAL A 148 -6.42 -7.19 5.25
N VAL A 149 -6.43 -8.17 6.15
CA VAL A 149 -5.54 -9.32 6.10
C VAL A 149 -6.39 -10.57 5.96
N HIS A 150 -6.12 -11.35 4.93
CA HIS A 150 -6.85 -12.55 4.62
C HIS A 150 -6.08 -13.80 5.04
N SER A 151 -6.84 -14.85 5.36
CA SER A 151 -6.30 -16.20 5.46
C SER A 151 -6.78 -17.05 4.29
N VAL A 152 -5.87 -17.86 3.76
CA VAL A 152 -6.07 -18.75 2.63
C VAL A 152 -5.70 -20.15 3.09
N ALA A 153 -6.71 -21.03 3.12
CA ALA A 153 -6.54 -22.43 3.48
C ALA A 153 -7.12 -23.29 2.36
N ASN A 154 -6.46 -24.41 2.04
CA ASN A 154 -6.88 -25.29 0.94
C ASN A 154 -7.08 -24.55 -0.39
N ARG A 155 -6.21 -23.58 -0.69
CA ARG A 155 -6.25 -22.73 -1.89
C ARG A 155 -7.54 -21.90 -2.05
N ARG A 156 -8.24 -21.63 -0.95
CA ARG A 156 -9.43 -20.79 -0.93
C ARG A 156 -9.27 -19.67 0.09
N LEU A 157 -9.65 -18.47 -0.31
CA LEU A 157 -9.82 -17.33 0.58
C LEU A 157 -10.93 -17.67 1.59
N ARG A 158 -10.72 -17.36 2.87
CA ARG A 158 -11.80 -17.42 3.87
C ARG A 158 -12.64 -16.15 3.82
N ASP A 159 -13.95 -16.30 4.02
CA ASP A 159 -14.90 -15.18 4.00
C ASP A 159 -14.62 -14.16 5.11
N ALA A 160 -14.23 -14.64 6.29
CA ALA A 160 -13.85 -13.77 7.41
C ALA A 160 -12.38 -13.33 7.26
N ALA A 161 -12.14 -12.03 7.47
CA ALA A 161 -10.78 -11.49 7.58
C ALA A 161 -10.05 -12.12 8.77
N PHE A 162 -8.75 -12.37 8.58
CA PHE A 162 -7.85 -12.78 9.64
C PHE A 162 -7.55 -11.63 10.60
N MET A 163 -7.39 -10.42 10.05
CA MET A 163 -7.26 -9.17 10.78
C MET A 163 -7.79 -8.03 9.89
N ASP A 164 -8.38 -7.00 10.49
CA ASP A 164 -8.85 -5.80 9.78
C ASP A 164 -8.49 -4.53 10.54
N VAL A 165 -7.55 -3.77 9.98
CA VAL A 165 -7.08 -2.47 10.47
C VAL A 165 -7.42 -1.32 9.52
N SER A 166 -8.39 -1.52 8.62
CA SER A 166 -8.79 -0.54 7.60
C SER A 166 -9.28 0.80 8.18
N LEU A 167 -9.85 0.79 9.38
CA LEU A 167 -10.34 2.00 10.05
C LEU A 167 -9.24 2.83 10.74
N MET A 168 -8.02 2.31 10.86
CA MET A 168 -6.92 2.98 11.57
C MET A 168 -5.73 3.29 10.67
N ILE A 169 -5.91 3.19 9.35
CA ILE A 169 -4.82 3.21 8.39
C ILE A 169 -5.00 4.33 7.38
N ASN A 170 -3.91 5.04 7.09
CA ASN A 170 -3.87 6.01 6.02
C ASN A 170 -3.27 5.34 4.78
N THR A 171 -3.93 5.43 3.62
CA THR A 171 -3.49 4.76 2.38
C THR A 171 -3.14 5.76 1.28
N PHE A 172 -2.91 7.02 1.67
CA PHE A 172 -2.56 8.05 0.72
C PHE A 172 -1.14 7.80 0.14
N HIS A 173 -1.01 7.74 -1.18
CA HIS A 173 0.20 7.37 -1.91
C HIS A 173 0.79 6.01 -1.49
N ASP A 174 2.02 5.99 -0.94
CA ASP A 174 2.75 4.76 -0.58
C ASP A 174 2.44 4.31 0.85
N ARG A 175 1.54 5.01 1.54
CA ARG A 175 1.11 4.68 2.89
C ARG A 175 0.16 3.49 2.87
N GLY A 176 -0.03 2.89 4.04
CA GLY A 176 -0.97 1.80 4.24
C GLY A 176 -0.39 0.78 5.20
N LEU A 177 -0.83 -0.46 5.04
CA LEU A 177 -0.22 -1.62 5.66
C LEU A 177 1.01 -1.95 4.83
N MET A 178 2.17 -2.11 5.47
CA MET A 178 3.44 -2.29 4.76
C MET A 178 3.95 -3.73 4.89
N SER A 179 3.81 -4.30 6.08
CA SER A 179 4.26 -5.66 6.35
C SER A 179 3.51 -6.35 7.47
N ILE A 180 3.63 -7.67 7.47
CA ILE A 180 3.14 -8.57 8.51
C ILE A 180 4.23 -9.61 8.80
N ALA A 181 4.41 -9.97 10.07
CA ALA A 181 5.40 -10.94 10.49
C ALA A 181 4.89 -11.75 11.70
N ILE A 182 5.40 -12.98 11.83
CA ILE A 182 5.17 -13.84 12.99
C ILE A 182 6.52 -14.20 13.63
N PRO A 183 6.61 -14.27 14.97
CA PRO A 183 7.82 -14.68 15.64
C PRO A 183 8.03 -16.19 15.51
N PRO A 184 9.26 -16.70 15.76
CA PRO A 184 9.55 -18.14 15.72
C PRO A 184 8.70 -18.97 16.69
N ASP A 185 8.29 -18.38 17.82
CA ASP A 185 7.47 -19.01 18.86
C ASP A 185 5.95 -18.83 18.64
N TYR A 186 5.52 -18.53 17.41
CA TYR A 186 4.11 -18.30 17.08
C TYR A 186 3.19 -19.46 17.50
N SER A 187 3.67 -20.70 17.44
CA SER A 187 2.88 -21.89 17.82
C SER A 187 2.52 -21.91 19.31
N GLU A 188 3.40 -21.42 20.18
CA GLU A 188 3.12 -21.28 21.61
C GLU A 188 2.44 -19.95 21.94
N ASN A 189 2.89 -18.88 21.29
CA ASN A 189 2.48 -17.49 21.53
C ASN A 189 2.03 -16.87 20.20
N PRO A 190 0.74 -16.99 19.81
CA PRO A 190 0.27 -16.64 18.46
C PRO A 190 0.13 -15.13 18.29
N TRP A 191 1.24 -14.41 18.39
CA TRP A 191 1.35 -12.98 18.12
C TRP A 191 1.68 -12.74 16.67
N VAL A 192 1.00 -11.76 16.08
CA VAL A 192 1.26 -11.24 14.75
C VAL A 192 1.68 -9.79 14.89
N TYR A 193 2.77 -9.43 14.22
CA TYR A 193 3.34 -8.10 14.19
C TYR A 193 3.09 -7.47 12.83
N PHE A 194 2.82 -6.17 12.80
CA PHE A 194 2.54 -5.45 11.56
C PHE A 194 3.01 -4.00 11.64
N PHE A 195 3.44 -3.50 10.48
CA PHE A 195 3.84 -2.11 10.30
C PHE A 195 2.79 -1.40 9.45
N LEU A 196 2.28 -0.27 9.93
CA LEU A 196 1.30 0.54 9.20
C LEU A 196 1.54 2.04 9.33
N VAL A 197 0.95 2.83 8.44
CA VAL A 197 0.80 4.28 8.61
C VAL A 197 -0.54 4.59 9.25
N PHE A 198 -0.51 5.12 10.46
CA PHE A 198 -1.70 5.29 11.31
C PHE A 198 -2.49 6.53 10.92
N GLU A 199 -3.79 6.35 10.72
CA GLU A 199 -4.74 7.45 10.57
C GLU A 199 -5.17 7.95 11.96
N HIS A 200 -4.72 9.14 12.32
CA HIS A 200 -5.03 9.78 13.60
C HIS A 200 -5.99 10.95 13.47
N ASP A 201 -6.28 11.40 12.24
CA ASP A 201 -7.17 12.53 11.99
C ASP A 201 -8.51 12.03 11.45
N THR A 202 -9.58 12.41 12.15
CA THR A 202 -10.95 12.05 11.75
C THR A 202 -11.54 13.06 10.75
N ARG A 203 -10.81 14.13 10.40
CA ARG A 203 -11.26 15.16 9.47
C ARG A 203 -10.83 14.78 8.04
N PRO A 204 -11.76 14.69 7.08
CA PRO A 204 -11.42 14.33 5.70
C PRO A 204 -10.36 15.23 5.06
N ALA A 205 -10.41 16.54 5.32
CA ALA A 205 -9.46 17.52 4.78
C ALA A 205 -8.00 17.30 5.24
N ALA A 206 -7.79 16.52 6.30
CA ALA A 206 -6.48 16.23 6.84
C ALA A 206 -5.92 14.86 6.38
N TYR A 207 -6.66 14.12 5.55
CA TYR A 207 -6.30 12.77 5.10
C TYR A 207 -4.90 12.72 4.47
N GLU A 208 -4.57 13.70 3.63
CA GLU A 208 -3.25 13.77 2.99
C GLU A 208 -2.14 14.29 3.89
N GLY A 209 -2.51 14.94 5.00
CA GLY A 209 -1.59 15.62 5.90
C GLY A 209 -0.59 14.68 6.55
N GLU A 210 0.20 15.23 7.44
CA GLU A 210 1.21 14.49 8.20
C GLU A 210 0.58 13.30 8.92
N LYS A 211 1.30 12.19 8.92
CA LYS A 211 0.92 10.94 9.59
C LYS A 211 2.14 10.37 10.28
N SER A 212 1.91 9.42 11.18
CA SER A 212 2.96 8.64 11.81
C SER A 212 2.75 7.15 11.53
N SER A 213 3.83 6.41 11.48
CA SER A 213 3.79 4.96 11.38
C SER A 213 3.86 4.28 12.73
N ARG A 214 3.44 3.02 12.77
CA ARG A 214 3.45 2.19 13.97
C ARG A 214 3.93 0.80 13.65
N VAL A 215 4.64 0.22 14.62
CA VAL A 215 4.75 -1.23 14.76
C VAL A 215 3.77 -1.65 15.84
N MET A 216 2.86 -2.55 15.48
CA MET A 216 1.85 -3.08 16.37
C MET A 216 1.92 -4.59 16.44
N LYS A 217 1.39 -5.15 17.52
CA LYS A 217 1.18 -6.60 17.66
C LYS A 217 -0.24 -6.91 18.08
N VAL A 218 -0.75 -8.05 17.64
CA VAL A 218 -2.06 -8.59 18.03
C VAL A 218 -1.95 -10.09 18.24
N ARG A 219 -2.69 -10.62 19.22
CA ARG A 219 -2.75 -12.06 19.44
C ARG A 219 -3.84 -12.64 18.55
N ILE A 220 -3.64 -13.83 17.99
CA ILE A 220 -4.66 -14.55 17.23
C ILE A 220 -5.50 -15.39 18.20
N ALA A 221 -6.81 -15.42 17.96
CA ALA A 221 -7.74 -16.17 18.79
C ALA A 221 -7.38 -17.67 18.80
N PRO A 222 -7.72 -18.43 19.86
CA PRO A 222 -7.34 -19.85 19.98
C PRO A 222 -7.81 -20.76 18.83
N ASN A 223 -8.80 -20.34 18.04
CA ASN A 223 -9.24 -21.06 16.84
C ASN A 223 -8.33 -20.84 15.61
N GLY A 224 -7.37 -19.92 15.68
CA GLY A 224 -6.44 -19.59 14.60
C GLY A 224 -7.06 -18.88 13.40
N LEU A 225 -8.30 -18.38 13.51
CA LEU A 225 -9.06 -17.87 12.36
C LEU A 225 -9.05 -16.35 12.24
N HIS A 226 -8.96 -15.65 13.36
CA HIS A 226 -9.06 -14.19 13.44
C HIS A 226 -8.29 -13.66 14.65
N GLU A 227 -8.03 -12.37 14.65
CA GLU A 227 -7.44 -11.70 15.80
C GLU A 227 -8.27 -11.83 17.10
N GLN A 228 -7.59 -11.86 18.22
CA GLN A 228 -8.19 -11.81 19.54
C GLN A 228 -8.47 -10.34 19.91
N VAL A 229 -9.76 -10.02 20.06
CA VAL A 229 -10.24 -8.68 20.44
C VAL A 229 -9.55 -8.18 21.71
N GLY A 230 -9.15 -6.91 21.70
CA GLY A 230 -8.56 -6.23 22.86
C GLY A 230 -7.07 -6.52 23.10
N THR A 231 -6.39 -7.26 22.22
CA THR A 231 -4.97 -7.59 22.38
C THR A 231 -4.02 -6.71 21.55
N ARG A 232 -4.56 -5.89 20.64
CA ARG A 232 -3.78 -4.98 19.81
C ARG A 232 -2.99 -3.98 20.67
N THR A 233 -1.68 -3.96 20.48
CA THR A 233 -0.76 -3.10 21.23
C THR A 233 0.23 -2.43 20.28
N THR A 234 0.50 -1.14 20.48
CA THR A 234 1.60 -0.44 19.78
C THR A 234 2.90 -0.67 20.54
N ILE A 235 3.94 -1.16 19.86
CA ILE A 235 5.27 -1.39 20.45
C ILE A 235 6.31 -0.36 19.95
N LEU A 236 6.02 0.36 18.87
CA LEU A 236 6.86 1.43 18.34
C LEU A 236 6.02 2.48 17.64
N GLY A 237 6.35 3.77 17.81
CA GLY A 237 5.69 4.87 17.09
C GLY A 237 4.36 5.30 17.70
N SER A 238 4.23 5.30 19.03
CA SER A 238 2.98 5.61 19.72
C SER A 238 2.49 7.06 19.57
N LEU A 239 3.38 8.00 19.23
CA LEU A 239 3.04 9.42 19.12
C LEU A 239 2.38 9.78 17.78
N ASN A 240 1.41 10.70 17.85
CA ASN A 240 0.71 11.28 16.70
C ASN A 240 0.58 12.78 16.89
N GLY A 241 0.66 13.55 15.80
CA GLY A 241 0.51 15.00 15.83
C GLY A 241 1.08 15.65 14.58
N PRO A 242 1.43 16.95 14.64
CA PRO A 242 1.79 17.78 13.48
C PRO A 242 3.25 17.54 13.03
N GLY A 243 3.62 16.26 12.85
CA GLY A 243 4.98 15.84 12.51
C GLY A 243 5.85 15.51 13.72
N CYS A 244 6.89 14.70 13.51
CA CYS A 244 7.72 14.19 14.59
C CYS A 244 8.65 15.24 15.22
N ASP A 245 9.00 16.30 14.48
CA ASP A 245 9.85 17.38 15.01
C ASP A 245 9.17 18.12 16.17
N ALA A 246 7.84 18.08 16.26
CA ALA A 246 7.07 18.71 17.34
C ALA A 246 7.26 18.02 18.71
N PHE A 247 7.70 16.76 18.75
CA PHE A 247 7.89 16.01 20.00
C PHE A 247 9.31 16.09 20.55
N GLY A 248 10.25 16.64 19.78
CA GLY A 248 11.66 16.69 20.12
C GLY A 248 12.40 15.36 19.89
N PRO A 249 13.72 15.38 20.11
CA PRO A 249 14.58 14.21 19.93
C PRO A 249 14.25 13.14 20.97
N ASP A 250 14.54 11.88 20.61
CA ASP A 250 14.28 10.72 21.45
C ASP A 250 12.78 10.57 21.78
N SER A 251 11.88 11.02 20.90
CA SER A 251 10.45 10.77 20.99
C SER A 251 10.08 9.44 20.31
N ASP A 252 9.01 8.79 20.77
CA ASP A 252 8.51 7.56 20.15
C ASP A 252 7.61 7.86 18.93
N CYS A 253 8.17 8.60 17.96
CA CYS A 253 7.49 9.02 16.73
C CYS A 253 8.19 8.45 15.50
N ILE A 254 7.43 7.83 14.60
CA ILE A 254 7.90 7.39 13.28
C ILE A 254 7.21 8.26 12.24
N GLY A 255 7.94 9.18 11.60
CA GLY A 255 7.32 10.15 10.69
C GLY A 255 6.95 9.54 9.35
N ALA A 256 5.74 9.83 8.86
CA ALA A 256 5.28 9.55 7.51
C ALA A 256 4.76 10.84 6.84
N GLU A 257 5.47 11.94 7.05
CA GLU A 257 5.08 13.32 6.71
C GLU A 257 5.06 13.57 5.20
N GLY A 258 6.07 13.09 4.47
CA GLY A 258 6.24 13.30 3.04
C GLY A 258 5.39 12.40 2.14
N LYS A 259 4.39 11.70 2.68
CA LYS A 259 3.45 10.85 1.92
C LYS A 259 4.09 9.66 1.18
N SER A 260 5.41 9.50 1.22
CA SER A 260 6.18 8.40 0.64
C SER A 260 7.29 7.98 1.61
N HIS A 261 8.16 7.07 1.16
CA HIS A 261 9.34 6.60 1.88
C HIS A 261 9.09 6.14 3.31
N VAL A 262 7.99 5.42 3.49
CA VAL A 262 7.61 4.89 4.79
C VAL A 262 8.50 3.70 5.19
N GLY A 263 8.96 2.92 4.21
CA GLY A 263 9.62 1.64 4.43
C GLY A 263 8.66 0.64 5.07
N GLY A 264 9.01 0.13 6.25
CA GLY A 264 8.08 -0.66 7.06
C GLY A 264 8.18 -2.18 6.91
N ALA A 265 9.31 -2.72 6.46
CA ALA A 265 9.57 -4.15 6.51
C ALA A 265 9.84 -4.64 7.95
N LEU A 266 9.35 -5.85 8.25
CA LEU A 266 9.56 -6.58 9.51
C LEU A 266 10.15 -7.95 9.19
N THR A 267 11.19 -8.39 9.90
CA THR A 267 11.69 -9.76 9.80
C THR A 267 12.26 -10.23 11.13
N PHE A 268 11.87 -11.43 11.56
CA PHE A 268 12.32 -12.03 12.80
C PHE A 268 13.61 -12.81 12.63
N ARG A 269 14.42 -12.78 13.68
CA ARG A 269 15.53 -13.69 13.95
C ARG A 269 15.03 -14.90 14.72
N SER A 270 15.82 -15.97 14.72
CA SER A 270 15.52 -17.22 15.43
C SER A 270 15.42 -17.04 16.96
N ASP A 271 16.07 -16.03 17.52
CA ASP A 271 16.03 -15.69 18.94
C ASP A 271 14.79 -14.90 19.37
N GLY A 272 13.88 -14.59 18.43
CA GLY A 272 12.66 -13.84 18.68
C GLY A 272 12.82 -12.32 18.64
N THR A 273 14.03 -11.80 18.43
CA THR A 273 14.24 -10.38 18.11
C THR A 273 13.90 -10.11 16.64
N MET A 274 13.67 -8.84 16.27
CA MET A 274 13.28 -8.47 14.92
C MET A 274 14.03 -7.27 14.38
N TYR A 275 14.31 -7.31 13.08
CA TYR A 275 14.68 -6.13 12.33
C TYR A 275 13.43 -5.40 11.84
N VAL A 276 13.45 -4.08 11.97
CA VAL A 276 12.40 -3.19 11.45
C VAL A 276 13.06 -2.14 10.57
N SER A 277 12.65 -2.03 9.31
CA SER A 277 13.08 -0.91 8.48
C SER A 277 12.13 0.27 8.63
N VAL A 278 12.68 1.46 8.79
CA VAL A 278 11.93 2.71 8.81
C VAL A 278 12.55 3.64 7.78
N GLY A 279 11.76 4.04 6.78
CA GLY A 279 12.23 4.97 5.77
C GLY A 279 12.41 6.38 6.31
N ASP A 280 12.96 7.27 5.49
CA ASP A 280 13.20 8.66 5.86
C ASP A 280 11.90 9.46 6.06
N GLY A 281 10.75 8.90 5.64
CA GLY A 281 9.43 9.49 5.82
C GLY A 281 9.17 10.72 4.96
N ALA A 282 10.06 10.99 3.99
CA ALA A 282 10.00 12.14 3.11
C ALA A 282 9.28 11.80 1.78
N ILE A 283 9.52 12.63 0.76
CA ILE A 283 9.02 12.47 -0.61
C ILE A 283 10.22 12.42 -1.57
N ALA A 284 10.00 12.14 -2.86
CA ALA A 284 11.05 12.08 -3.87
C ALA A 284 11.73 13.42 -4.23
N ILE A 285 11.66 14.43 -3.35
CA ILE A 285 12.37 15.72 -3.47
C ILE A 285 13.21 15.99 -2.22
N ILE A 286 14.19 16.89 -2.33
CA ILE A 286 15.02 17.29 -1.20
C ILE A 286 14.13 17.98 -0.15
N SER A 287 14.10 17.43 1.06
CA SER A 287 13.33 17.96 2.20
C SER A 287 14.14 17.81 3.49
N PRO A 288 14.02 18.75 4.45
CA PRO A 288 14.61 18.59 5.78
C PRO A 288 14.21 17.28 6.48
N VAL A 289 13.01 16.76 6.22
CA VAL A 289 12.53 15.47 6.75
C VAL A 289 13.47 14.33 6.33
N ALA A 290 13.96 14.32 5.09
CA ALA A 290 14.86 13.27 4.59
C ALA A 290 16.20 13.24 5.34
N LEU A 291 16.63 14.37 5.93
CA LEU A 291 17.88 14.47 6.68
C LEU A 291 17.81 13.73 8.02
N ARG A 292 16.62 13.38 8.52
CA ARG A 292 16.45 12.54 9.73
C ARG A 292 17.12 11.17 9.57
N SER A 293 17.32 10.70 8.33
CA SER A 293 18.09 9.47 8.04
C SER A 293 19.49 9.47 8.65
N GLN A 294 20.12 10.64 8.78
CA GLN A 294 21.46 10.82 9.37
C GLN A 294 21.43 11.24 10.84
N GLN A 295 20.25 11.50 11.40
CA GLN A 295 20.11 11.98 12.78
C GLN A 295 19.99 10.80 13.76
N PHE A 296 20.62 10.98 14.91
CA PHE A 296 20.46 10.13 16.10
C PHE A 296 19.22 10.55 16.88
N GLY A 297 18.66 9.65 17.68
CA GLY A 297 17.51 9.93 18.54
C GLY A 297 16.16 9.93 17.80
N VAL A 298 16.11 9.52 16.54
CA VAL A 298 14.87 9.42 15.74
C VAL A 298 14.83 8.10 14.99
N TYR A 299 13.62 7.61 14.68
CA TYR A 299 13.46 6.33 13.97
C TYR A 299 13.58 6.46 12.44
N ASN A 300 13.37 7.64 11.87
CA ASN A 300 13.37 7.81 10.41
C ASN A 300 14.74 7.52 9.78
N GLY A 301 14.71 6.79 8.67
CA GLY A 301 15.86 6.36 7.88
C GLY A 301 16.81 5.44 8.63
N LYS A 302 16.24 4.45 9.34
CA LYS A 302 16.97 3.45 10.14
C LYS A 302 16.57 2.03 9.78
N ILE A 303 17.48 1.10 10.04
CA ILE A 303 17.12 -0.29 10.34
C ILE A 303 17.27 -0.43 11.86
N LEU A 304 16.20 -0.84 12.52
CA LEU A 304 16.16 -1.07 13.95
C LEU A 304 16.33 -2.57 14.22
N LEU A 305 16.91 -2.91 15.38
CA LEU A 305 16.93 -4.26 15.92
C LEU A 305 16.36 -4.20 17.34
N ILE A 306 15.21 -4.82 17.55
CA ILE A 306 14.41 -4.71 18.77
C ILE A 306 13.89 -6.08 19.23
N ASP A 307 13.52 -6.19 20.49
CA ASP A 307 12.76 -7.35 20.98
C ASP A 307 11.27 -7.28 20.63
N GLN A 308 10.53 -8.31 21.05
CA GLN A 308 9.07 -8.45 20.84
C GLN A 308 8.23 -7.36 21.54
N GLU A 309 8.81 -6.60 22.46
CA GLU A 309 8.19 -5.48 23.17
C GLU A 309 8.64 -4.13 22.62
N GLY A 310 9.45 -4.13 21.55
CA GLY A 310 9.97 -2.95 20.91
C GLY A 310 11.13 -2.28 21.64
N ARG A 311 11.80 -2.97 22.56
CA ARG A 311 12.95 -2.48 23.32
C ARG A 311 14.27 -2.73 22.57
N GLY A 312 15.23 -1.84 22.76
CA GLY A 312 16.58 -1.94 22.21
C GLY A 312 17.41 -3.01 22.91
N LEU A 313 18.38 -3.59 22.19
CA LEU A 313 19.23 -4.66 22.68
C LEU A 313 20.60 -4.12 23.13
N PRO A 314 21.20 -4.68 24.21
CA PRO A 314 22.56 -4.32 24.62
C PRO A 314 23.64 -4.55 23.56
N THR A 315 23.36 -5.41 22.57
CA THR A 315 24.26 -5.72 21.45
C THR A 315 24.16 -4.71 20.30
N ASN A 316 23.21 -3.77 20.33
CA ASN A 316 23.06 -2.78 19.28
C ASN A 316 24.23 -1.78 19.27
N PRO A 317 24.70 -1.32 18.08
CA PRO A 317 25.90 -0.48 17.96
C PRO A 317 25.86 0.84 18.74
N TRP A 318 24.67 1.38 19.01
CA TRP A 318 24.47 2.65 19.71
C TRP A 318 23.68 2.50 21.02
N PHE A 319 23.73 1.33 21.64
CA PHE A 319 23.15 1.10 22.95
C PHE A 319 23.78 2.01 24.01
N ASN A 320 22.94 2.72 24.78
CA ASN A 320 23.39 3.69 25.79
C ASN A 320 23.03 3.32 27.24
N GLY A 321 22.56 2.09 27.47
CA GLY A 321 22.10 1.63 28.79
C GLY A 321 20.59 1.78 29.02
N ASP A 322 19.90 2.61 28.24
CA ASP A 322 18.45 2.71 28.24
C ASP A 322 17.86 1.96 27.05
N VAL A 323 17.16 0.85 27.33
CA VAL A 323 16.48 0.02 26.33
C VAL A 323 15.36 0.75 25.59
N ASN A 324 14.85 1.87 26.13
CA ASN A 324 13.80 2.65 25.49
C ASN A 324 14.33 3.79 24.61
N SER A 325 15.62 4.13 24.72
CA SER A 325 16.23 5.16 23.87
C SER A 325 16.17 4.76 22.39
N ARG A 326 15.87 5.71 21.52
CA ARG A 326 15.82 5.53 20.07
C ARG A 326 17.15 5.02 19.54
N ASN A 327 18.26 5.54 20.10
CA ASN A 327 19.60 5.10 19.73
C ASN A 327 19.85 3.64 20.07
N SER A 328 19.38 3.18 21.23
CA SER A 328 19.49 1.80 21.67
C SER A 328 18.73 0.80 20.81
N LYS A 329 17.82 1.25 19.95
CA LYS A 329 17.07 0.41 19.01
C LYS A 329 17.71 0.35 17.62
N MET A 330 18.69 1.20 17.31
CA MET A 330 19.26 1.29 15.97
C MET A 330 20.28 0.17 15.70
N TYR A 331 20.16 -0.44 14.53
CA TYR A 331 21.14 -1.36 13.97
C TYR A 331 21.93 -0.74 12.82
N ALA A 332 21.25 0.01 11.95
CA ALA A 332 21.88 0.81 10.88
C ALA A 332 21.16 2.14 10.68
N LEU A 333 21.86 3.12 10.09
CA LEU A 333 21.31 4.43 9.73
C LEU A 333 21.62 4.81 8.28
N GLY A 334 20.92 5.83 7.79
CA GLY A 334 21.16 6.41 6.47
C GLY A 334 20.39 5.73 5.33
N VAL A 335 19.35 4.97 5.64
CA VAL A 335 18.49 4.37 4.62
C VAL A 335 17.39 5.34 4.19
N ARG A 336 17.02 5.30 2.90
CA ARG A 336 15.99 6.18 2.31
C ARG A 336 14.60 5.54 2.39
N ASN A 337 14.40 4.42 1.69
CA ASN A 337 13.11 3.73 1.62
C ASN A 337 13.32 2.22 1.43
N VAL A 338 13.42 1.48 2.52
CA VAL A 338 13.66 0.03 2.50
C VAL A 338 12.31 -0.68 2.52
N PHE A 339 11.97 -1.37 1.42
CA PHE A 339 10.65 -1.98 1.24
C PHE A 339 10.53 -3.37 1.87
N LYS A 340 11.61 -4.15 1.86
CA LYS A 340 11.65 -5.52 2.40
C LYS A 340 12.98 -5.76 3.11
N LEU A 341 12.95 -6.67 4.08
CA LEU A 341 14.14 -7.14 4.79
C LEU A 341 14.14 -8.65 4.77
N LYS A 342 15.34 -9.25 4.74
CA LYS A 342 15.51 -10.69 4.95
C LYS A 342 16.75 -10.96 5.78
N VAL A 343 16.56 -11.62 6.92
CA VAL A 343 17.67 -12.12 7.74
C VAL A 343 18.50 -13.11 6.94
N ASN A 344 19.83 -13.00 7.02
CA ASN A 344 20.73 -13.99 6.46
C ASN A 344 20.64 -15.28 7.29
N PRO A 345 20.24 -16.41 6.69
CA PRO A 345 20.03 -17.66 7.43
C PRO A 345 21.33 -18.26 8.00
N ASP A 346 22.50 -17.91 7.45
CA ASP A 346 23.79 -18.43 7.90
C ASP A 346 24.42 -17.54 8.99
N ASN A 347 23.96 -16.29 9.11
CA ASN A 347 24.40 -15.33 10.12
C ASN A 347 23.31 -14.28 10.35
N GLU A 348 22.51 -14.47 11.40
CA GLU A 348 21.37 -13.60 11.68
C GLU A 348 21.73 -12.19 12.18
N ASP A 349 23.00 -11.94 12.46
CA ASP A 349 23.52 -10.59 12.68
C ASP A 349 23.68 -9.82 11.38
N HIS A 350 23.42 -10.42 10.21
CA HIS A 350 23.36 -9.75 8.91
C HIS A 350 21.93 -9.78 8.34
N VAL A 351 21.50 -8.67 7.76
CA VAL A 351 20.20 -8.52 7.10
C VAL A 351 20.36 -7.93 5.69
N TYR A 352 19.63 -8.48 4.72
CA TYR A 352 19.51 -7.94 3.37
C TYR A 352 18.34 -6.97 3.32
N ALA A 353 18.55 -5.80 2.70
CA ALA A 353 17.62 -4.67 2.66
C ALA A 353 17.39 -4.18 1.22
#